data_AF-A0A090S408-F1
#
_entry.id   AF-A0A090S408-F1
#
_cell.length_a   1.000
_cell.length_b   1.000
_cell.length_c   1.000
_cell.angle_alpha   90.00
_cell.angle_beta   90.00
_cell.angle_gamma   90.00
#
_symmetry.space_group_name_H-M   'P 1'
#
loop_
_entity.id
_entity.type
_entity.pdbx_description
1 polymer ?
#
loop_
_entity_poly.entity_id
_entity_poly.type
_entity_poly.pdbx_seq_one_letter_code
_entity_poly.pdbx_strand_id
1 'polypeptide(L)'
;MIENKLFPELKQRLERAQPKRNVIKQGIKVKFADFKLTTIEHVHNQLDLEYFKDLLREVLERQNGREIRLLGLSVMLEPLENARQLTMFE
;
A
#
# COMPACT_ATOMS: atom_id res chain seq x y z
N MET A 1 7.23 5.33 13.48
CA MET A 1 5.78 5.40 13.14
C MET A 1 5.34 4.20 12.28
N ILE A 2 6.03 3.90 11.17
CA ILE A 2 5.73 2.72 10.34
C ILE A 2 5.81 1.44 11.19
N GLU A 3 6.98 1.16 11.78
CA GLU A 3 7.24 -0.09 12.53
C GLU A 3 6.35 -0.26 13.77
N ASN A 4 6.15 0.81 14.53
CA ASN A 4 5.53 0.75 15.86
C ASN A 4 4.02 1.02 15.87
N LYS A 5 3.41 1.41 14.74
CA LYS A 5 1.98 1.77 14.69
C LYS A 5 1.30 1.29 13.41
N LEU A 6 1.71 1.84 12.25
CA LEU A 6 0.99 1.60 10.99
C LEU A 6 1.10 0.15 10.51
N PHE A 7 2.30 -0.45 10.59
CA PHE A 7 2.53 -1.81 10.14
C PHE A 7 1.84 -2.86 11.03
N PRO A 8 1.94 -2.81 12.37
CA PRO A 8 1.17 -3.69 13.24
C PRO A 8 -0.35 -3.57 13.03
N GLU A 9 -0.87 -2.35 12.86
CA GLU A 9 -2.29 -2.12 12.61
C GLU A 9 -2.74 -2.70 11.25
N LEU A 10 -1.94 -2.51 10.20
CA LEU A 10 -2.19 -3.10 8.89
C LEU A 10 -2.17 -4.63 8.96
N LYS A 11 -1.17 -5.21 9.62
CA LYS A 11 -1.06 -6.66 9.81
C LYS A 11 -2.29 -7.22 10.53
N GLN A 12 -2.71 -6.58 11.62
CA GLN A 12 -3.91 -6.98 12.37
C GLN A 12 -5.18 -6.88 11.52
N ARG A 13 -5.31 -5.83 10.70
CA ARG A 13 -6.45 -5.67 9.77
C ARG A 13 -6.45 -6.73 8.68
N LEU A 14 -5.28 -7.08 8.16
CA LEU A 14 -5.11 -8.11 7.13
C LEU A 14 -5.52 -9.49 7.68
N GLU A 15 -5.03 -9.85 8.87
CA GLU A 15 -5.37 -11.09 9.56
C GLU A 15 -6.89 -11.24 9.79
N ARG A 16 -7.57 -10.13 10.13
CA ARG A 16 -9.04 -10.09 10.31
C ARG A 16 -9.82 -10.18 9.00
N ALA A 17 -9.33 -9.55 7.93
CA ALA A 17 -10.08 -9.40 6.68
C ALA A 17 -10.09 -10.67 5.83
N GLN A 18 -8.95 -11.37 5.70
CA GLN A 18 -8.85 -12.71 5.10
C GLN A 18 -7.48 -13.34 5.38
N PRO A 19 -7.40 -14.41 6.20
CA PRO A 19 -6.14 -15.10 6.44
C PRO A 19 -5.64 -15.94 5.23
N LYS A 20 -6.45 -16.12 4.17
CA LYS A 20 -6.16 -17.04 3.06
C LYS A 20 -5.79 -16.38 1.73
N ARG A 21 -5.82 -15.04 1.64
CA ARG A 21 -5.50 -14.34 0.38
C ARG A 21 -4.09 -13.81 0.39
N ASN A 22 -3.36 -14.05 -0.70
CA ASN A 22 -2.01 -13.55 -0.84
C ASN A 22 -2.01 -12.04 -1.09
N VAL A 23 -1.00 -11.36 -0.54
CA VAL A 23 -0.65 -9.99 -0.93
C VAL A 23 -0.03 -10.06 -2.33
N ILE A 24 -0.47 -9.20 -3.24
CA ILE A 24 0.08 -9.09 -4.60
C ILE A 24 0.78 -7.74 -4.84
N LYS A 25 0.44 -6.71 -4.05
CA LYS A 25 1.13 -5.41 -4.08
C LYS A 25 1.26 -4.83 -2.69
N GLN A 26 2.33 -4.07 -2.47
CA GLN A 26 2.48 -3.19 -1.32
C GLN A 26 2.54 -1.74 -1.79
N GLY A 27 1.95 -0.85 -1.02
CA GLY A 27 1.88 0.56 -1.36
C GLY A 27 1.96 1.51 -0.18
N ILE A 28 2.44 2.71 -0.45
CA ILE A 28 2.47 3.81 0.51
C ILE A 28 1.70 5.00 -0.05
N LYS A 29 0.91 5.63 0.81
CA LYS A 29 0.14 6.83 0.51
C LYS A 29 0.59 7.96 1.42
N VAL A 30 1.12 9.02 0.84
CA VAL A 30 1.66 10.19 1.54
C VAL A 30 0.82 11.41 1.20
N LYS A 31 0.26 12.06 2.21
CA LYS A 31 -0.40 13.36 2.06
C LYS A 31 0.50 14.45 2.62
N PHE A 32 0.76 15.49 1.85
CA PHE A 32 1.60 16.62 2.24
C PHE A 32 0.78 17.73 2.91
N ALA A 33 1.49 18.71 3.51
CA ALA A 33 0.88 19.88 4.15
C ALA A 33 0.09 20.77 3.17
N ASP A 34 0.49 20.80 1.89
CA ASP A 34 -0.24 21.44 0.79
C ASP A 34 -1.44 20.62 0.27
N PHE A 35 -1.82 19.57 1.01
CA PHE A 35 -2.90 18.63 0.71
C PHE A 35 -2.72 17.80 -0.57
N LYS A 36 -1.56 17.87 -1.23
CA LYS A 36 -1.23 16.96 -2.35
C LYS A 36 -1.01 15.54 -1.84
N LEU A 37 -1.36 14.59 -2.68
CA LEU A 37 -1.27 13.16 -2.39
C LEU A 37 -0.32 12.49 -3.37
N THR A 38 0.57 11.64 -2.85
CA THR A 38 1.37 10.72 -3.64
C THR A 38 1.07 9.31 -3.18
N THR A 39 0.83 8.40 -4.11
CA THR A 39 0.69 6.96 -3.83
C THR A 39 1.67 6.22 -4.71
N ILE A 40 2.46 5.33 -4.12
CA ILE A 40 3.32 4.40 -4.85
C ILE A 40 2.85 3.00 -4.50
N GLU A 41 2.67 2.14 -5.50
CA GLU A 41 2.29 0.74 -5.33
C GLU A 41 3.18 -0.11 -6.22
N HIS A 42 3.87 -1.09 -5.65
CA HIS A 42 4.68 -2.04 -6.39
C HIS A 42 4.18 -3.46 -6.20
N VAL A 43 4.33 -4.29 -7.23
CA VAL A 43 4.13 -5.73 -7.13
C VAL A 43 5.15 -6.26 -6.13
N HIS A 44 4.64 -6.85 -5.05
CA HIS A 44 5.43 -7.41 -3.97
C HIS A 44 4.53 -8.42 -3.24
N ASN A 45 4.85 -9.71 -3.39
CA ASN A 45 3.92 -10.80 -3.11
C ASN A 45 3.86 -11.20 -1.62
N GLN A 46 4.33 -10.32 -0.74
CA GLN A 46 4.38 -10.56 0.70
C GLN A 46 4.12 -9.25 1.46
N LEU A 47 3.77 -9.34 2.74
CA LEU A 47 3.74 -8.18 3.62
C LEU A 47 5.14 -8.01 4.23
N ASP A 48 5.85 -6.95 3.86
CA ASP A 48 7.24 -6.70 4.24
C ASP A 48 7.42 -5.27 4.78
N LEU A 49 7.88 -5.19 6.02
CA LEU A 49 8.12 -3.94 6.72
C LEU A 49 9.23 -3.10 6.08
N GLU A 50 10.34 -3.71 5.67
CA GLU A 50 11.47 -2.99 5.10
C GLU A 50 11.09 -2.39 3.75
N TYR A 51 10.29 -3.12 2.98
CA TYR A 51 9.83 -2.63 1.69
C TYR A 51 8.96 -1.36 1.80
N PHE A 52 8.15 -1.21 2.86
CA PHE A 52 7.44 0.05 3.09
C PHE A 52 8.39 1.23 3.34
N LYS A 53 9.56 0.99 3.96
CA LYS A 53 10.57 2.03 4.15
C LYS A 53 11.23 2.39 2.83
N ASP A 54 11.48 1.41 1.96
CA ASP A 54 12.00 1.65 0.61
C ASP A 54 11.04 2.51 -0.21
N LEU A 55 9.76 2.16 -0.21
CA LEU A 55 8.70 2.95 -0.86
C LEU A 55 8.62 4.38 -0.28
N LEU A 56 8.76 4.53 1.04
CA LEU A 56 8.80 5.86 1.64
C LEU A 56 10.00 6.66 1.14
N ARG A 57 11.21 6.07 1.12
CA ARG A 57 12.42 6.75 0.61
C ARG A 57 12.22 7.25 -0.82
N GLU A 58 11.63 6.45 -1.70
CA GLU A 58 11.32 6.87 -3.07
C GLU A 58 10.36 8.08 -3.13
N VAL A 59 9.34 8.13 -2.26
CA VAL A 59 8.47 9.32 -2.16
C VAL A 59 9.27 10.53 -1.67
N LEU A 60 10.15 10.33 -0.68
CA LEU A 60 10.90 11.42 -0.06
C LEU A 60 11.91 12.06 -1.03
N GLU A 61 12.57 11.25 -1.86
CA GLU A 61 13.51 11.71 -2.89
C GLU A 61 12.85 12.65 -3.91
N ARG A 62 11.55 12.46 -4.18
CA ARG A 62 10.77 13.26 -5.15
C ARG A 62 9.97 14.41 -4.51
N GLN A 63 10.03 14.56 -3.19
CA GLN A 63 9.12 15.41 -2.43
C GLN A 63 9.52 16.90 -2.41
N ASN A 64 10.76 17.25 -2.79
CA ASN A 64 11.32 18.62 -2.76
C ASN A 64 11.12 19.34 -1.41
N GLY A 65 11.27 18.64 -0.30
CA GLY A 65 11.17 19.22 1.05
C GLY A 65 9.75 19.51 1.57
N ARG A 66 8.68 19.11 0.86
CA ARG A 66 7.30 19.25 1.35
C ARG A 66 7.08 18.49 2.66
N GLU A 67 6.48 19.14 3.65
CA GLU A 67 6.14 18.49 4.92
C GLU A 67 5.04 17.43 4.74
N ILE A 68 5.15 16.33 5.47
CA ILE A 68 4.17 15.22 5.44
C ILE A 68 3.11 15.48 6.51
N ARG A 69 1.85 15.49 6.09
CA ARG A 69 0.66 15.60 6.96
C ARG A 69 0.11 14.23 7.36
N LEU A 70 0.03 13.28 6.43
CA LEU A 70 -0.45 11.92 6.70
C LEU A 70 0.40 10.88 5.99
N LEU A 71 0.52 9.72 6.62
CA LEU A 71 1.18 8.54 6.09
C LEU A 71 0.24 7.34 6.22
N GLY A 72 -0.01 6.64 5.11
CA GLY A 72 -0.82 5.42 5.06
C GLY A 72 -0.07 4.29 4.38
N LEU A 73 -0.26 3.08 4.88
CA LEU A 73 0.22 1.84 4.27
C LEU A 73 -0.97 1.12 3.62
N SER A 74 -0.75 0.50 2.46
CA SER A 74 -1.75 -0.32 1.77
C SER A 74 -1.14 -1.61 1.25
N VAL A 75 -1.98 -2.64 1.16
CA VAL A 75 -1.70 -3.85 0.39
C VAL A 75 -2.84 -4.10 -0.59
N MET A 76 -2.51 -4.65 -1.74
CA MET A 76 -3.50 -5.24 -2.65
C MET A 76 -3.48 -6.74 -2.44
N LEU A 77 -4.66 -7.33 -2.26
CA LEU A 77 -4.83 -8.78 -2.14
C LEU A 77 -5.19 -9.37 -3.49
N GLU A 78 -4.89 -10.65 -3.67
CA GLU A 78 -5.40 -11.40 -4.82
C GLU A 78 -6.94 -11.27 -4.92
N PRO A 79 -7.49 -11.07 -6.12
CA PRO A 79 -8.94 -11.10 -6.34
C PRO A 79 -9.53 -12.46 -5.95
N LEU A 80 -10.79 -12.48 -5.47
CA LEU A 80 -11.51 -13.73 -5.17
C LEU A 80 -11.73 -14.63 -6.37
N GLU A 81 -11.93 -14.01 -7.52
CA GLU A 81 -12.14 -14.68 -8.79
C GLU A 81 -11.25 -13.97 -9.81
N ASN A 82 -10.60 -14.72 -10.69
CA ASN A 82 -10.08 -14.14 -11.93
C ASN A 82 -11.25 -13.42 -12.57
N ALA A 83 -11.19 -12.08 -12.63
CA ALA A 83 -12.24 -11.25 -13.16
C ALA A 83 -12.69 -11.87 -14.48
N ARG A 84 -13.88 -12.48 -14.49
CA ARG A 84 -14.41 -13.14 -15.69
C ARG A 84 -14.43 -12.06 -16.76
N GLN A 85 -13.63 -12.25 -17.81
CA GLN A 85 -13.67 -11.41 -19.00
C GLN A 85 -15.13 -11.40 -19.46
N LEU A 86 -15.80 -10.27 -19.30
CA LEU A 86 -17.12 -10.10 -19.89
C LEU A 86 -16.90 -10.04 -21.39
N THR A 87 -17.31 -11.10 -22.09
CA THR A 87 -17.43 -11.07 -23.53
C THR A 87 -18.56 -10.09 -23.87
N MET A 88 -18.21 -8.99 -24.56
CA MET A 88 -19.21 -8.17 -25.22
C MET A 88 -19.84 -9.06 -26.29
N PHE A 89 -21.07 -9.51 -26.09
CA PHE A 89 -21.81 -10.21 -27.14
C PHE A 89 -22.14 -9.23 -28.28
N GLU A 90 -22.09 -9.75 -29.51
CA GLU A 90 -22.21 -9.09 -30.82
C GLU A 90 -23.48 -8.24 -31.03
#